data_AF-A0A527ZND3-F1
#
_entry.id   AF-A0A527ZND3-F1
#
_cell.length_a   1.000
_cell.length_b   1.000
_cell.length_c   1.000
_cell.angle_alpha   90.00
_cell.angle_beta   90.00
_cell.angle_gamma   90.00
#
_symmetry.space_group_name_H-M   'P 1'
#
loop_
_entity.id
_entity.type
_entity.pdbx_description
1 polymer ?
#
loop_
_entity_poly.entity_id
_entity_poly.type
_entity_poly.pdbx_seq_one_letter_code
_entity_poly.pdbx_strand_id
1 'polypeptide(L)' 'MKNSIEISEDLSRRIDMLASRSTLTRDQIIEDALSHGRSLAWQEKWIAGVQAGIE' A
#
# COMPACT_ATOMS: atom_id res chain seq x y z
N MET A 1 -12.79 -16.94 7.39
CA MET A 1 -12.37 -17.42 6.06
C MET A 1 -10.96 -16.88 5.81
N LYS A 2 -9.93 -17.74 5.78
CA LYS A 2 -8.57 -17.30 5.43
C LYS A 2 -8.52 -17.22 3.90
N ASN A 3 -8.85 -16.05 3.36
CA ASN A 3 -8.58 -15.74 1.96
C ASN A 3 -7.06 -15.54 1.84
N SER A 4 -6.31 -16.65 1.74
CA SER A 4 -4.93 -16.60 1.28
C SER A 4 -4.97 -16.28 -0.21
N ILE A 5 -5.24 -15.02 -0.53
CA ILE A 5 -4.95 -14.47 -1.85
C ILE A 5 -3.44 -14.56 -1.94
N GLU A 6 -2.93 -15.44 -2.80
CA GLU A 6 -1.51 -15.49 -3.12
C GLU A 6 -1.14 -14.19 -3.82
N ILE A 7 -0.82 -13.17 -3.00
CA ILE A 7 -0.29 -11.91 -3.46
C ILE A 7 1.10 -12.21 -4.03
N SER A 8 1.30 -11.93 -5.31
CA SER A 8 2.60 -12.06 -5.98
C SER A 8 3.70 -11.38 -5.15
N GLU A 9 4.91 -11.96 -5.14
CA GLU A 9 6.06 -11.40 -4.40
C GLU A 9 6.30 -9.91 -4.71
N ASP A 10 6.08 -9.51 -5.97
CA ASP A 10 6.15 -8.10 -6.39
C ASP A 10 5.19 -7.20 -5.61
N LEU A 11 3.91 -7.59 -5.56
CA LEU A 11 2.88 -6.86 -4.83
C LEU A 11 3.18 -6.86 -3.33
N SER A 12 3.69 -7.97 -2.79
CA SER A 12 4.09 -8.05 -1.39
C SER A 12 5.20 -7.05 -1.07
N ARG A 13 6.25 -6.96 -1.90
CA ARG A 13 7.33 -5.99 -1.74
C ARG A 13 6.82 -4.55 -1.83
N ARG A 14 5.89 -4.26 -2.74
CA ARG A 14 5.29 -2.93 -2.86
C ARG A 14 4.51 -2.54 -1.62
N ILE A 15 3.72 -3.46 -1.06
CA ILE A 15 2.99 -3.22 0.18
C ILE A 15 3.95 -2.99 1.35
N ASP A 16 5.02 -3.79 1.48
CA ASP A 16 6.02 -3.59 2.54
C ASP A 16 6.78 -2.25 2.41
N MET A 17 7.08 -1.82 1.17
CA MET A 17 7.65 -0.49 0.91
C MET A 17 6.68 0.64 1.29
N LEU A 18 5.40 0.51 0.93
CA LEU A 18 4.35 1.46 1.32
C LEU A 18 4.22 1.53 2.84
N ALA A 19 4.16 0.39 3.52
CA ALA A 19 4.07 0.29 4.97
C ALA A 19 5.30 0.88 5.68
N SER A 20 6.48 0.77 5.08
CA SER A 20 7.71 1.35 5.64
C SER A 20 7.77 2.88 5.51
N ARG A 21 7.06 3.45 4.52
CA ARG A 21 7.04 4.89 4.21
C ARG A 21 5.78 5.59 4.72
N SER A 22 4.89 4.87 5.39
CA SER A 22 3.64 5.39 5.93
C SER A 22 3.39 4.82 7.31
N THR A 23 2.43 5.39 8.03
CA THR A 23 1.99 4.87 9.33
C THR A 23 0.96 3.74 9.20
N LEU A 24 0.75 3.20 7.99
CA LEU A 24 -0.27 2.20 7.68
C LEU A 24 0.29 0.78 7.78
N THR A 25 -0.52 -0.15 8.29
CA THR A 25 -0.17 -1.58 8.31
C THR A 25 -0.45 -2.24 6.95
N ARG A 26 0.16 -3.41 6.74
CA ARG A 26 -0.08 -4.23 5.54
C ARG A 26 -1.57 -4.47 5.28
N ASP A 27 -2.32 -4.87 6.31
CA ASP A 27 -3.76 -5.09 6.22
C ASP A 27 -4.53 -3.83 5.86
N GLN A 28 -4.17 -2.68 6.46
CA GLN A 28 -4.79 -1.39 6.11
C GLN A 28 -4.56 -1.02 4.65
N ILE A 29 -3.34 -1.21 4.14
CA ILE A 29 -3.01 -0.95 2.74
C ILE A 29 -3.84 -1.83 1.79
N ILE A 30 -3.95 -3.12 2.11
CA ILE A 30 -4.74 -4.07 1.31
C ILE A 30 -6.24 -3.74 1.38
N GLU A 31 -6.76 -3.46 2.57
CA GLU A 31 -8.15 -3.04 2.78
C GLU A 31 -8.46 -1.77 2.01
N ASP A 32 -7.54 -0.81 2.00
CA ASP A 32 -7.71 0.45 1.30
C ASP A 32 -7.69 0.29 -0.23
N ALA A 33 -6.86 -0.64 -0.73
CA ALA A 33 -6.85 -1.03 -2.14
C ALA A 33 -8.12 -1.79 -2.57
N LEU A 34 -8.67 -2.65 -1.71
CA LEU A 34 -9.85 -3.48 -2.02
C LEU A 34 -11.18 -2.77 -1.78
N SER A 35 -11.28 -2.01 -0.68
CA SER A 35 -12.52 -1.41 -0.18
C SER A 35 -12.67 0.06 -0.56
N HIS A 36 -11.57 0.80 -0.62
CA HIS A 36 -11.60 2.24 -0.89
C HIS A 36 -11.19 2.62 -2.32
N GLY A 37 -10.86 1.64 -3.16
CA GLY A 37 -10.43 1.86 -4.56
C GLY A 37 -9.09 2.59 -4.68
N ARG A 38 -8.31 2.67 -3.59
CA ARG A 38 -7.00 3.31 -3.56
C ARG A 38 -5.94 2.30 -3.97
N SER A 39 -5.85 2.05 -5.27
CA SER A 39 -4.88 1.13 -5.86
C SER A 39 -3.46 1.39 -5.32
N LEU A 40 -2.63 0.34 -5.19
CA LEU A 40 -1.25 0.46 -4.70
C LEU A 40 -0.45 1.53 -5.46
N ALA A 41 -0.62 1.62 -6.78
CA ALA A 41 0.01 2.65 -7.60
C ALA A 41 -0.40 4.09 -7.23
N TRP A 42 -1.64 4.29 -6.80
CA TRP A 42 -2.12 5.57 -6.31
C TRP A 42 -1.50 5.90 -4.95
N GLN A 43 -1.47 4.93 -4.03
CA GLN A 43 -0.85 5.11 -2.71
C GLN A 43 0.65 5.41 -2.83
N GLU A 44 1.36 4.76 -3.76
CA GLU A 44 2.78 5.03 -4.04
C GLU A 44 2.98 6.48 -4.50
N LYS A 45 2.15 6.96 -5.43
CA LYS A 45 2.20 8.36 -5.90
C LYS A 45 1.83 9.35 -4.81
N TRP A 46 0.84 9.03 -3.98
CA TRP A 46 0.41 9.87 -2.89
C TRP A 46 1.53 10.06 -1.87
N ILE A 47 2.14 8.98 -1.39
CA ILE A 47 3.27 9.05 -0.45
C ILE A 47 4.43 9.84 -1.05
N ALA A 48 4.78 9.57 -2.32
CA ALA A 48 5.84 10.33 -2.99
C ALA A 48 5.52 11.83 -3.09
N GLY A 49 4.28 12.19 -3.38
CA GLY A 49 3.84 13.59 -3.41
C GLY A 49 3.82 14.26 -2.04
N VAL A 50 3.39 13.54 -1.00
CA VAL A 50 3.43 14.04 0.39
C VAL A 50 4.87 14.25 0.85
N GLN A 51 5.76 13.27 0.60
CA GLN A 51 7.18 13.38 0.95
C GLN A 51 7.83 14.59 0.24
N ALA A 52 7.58 14.76 -1.06
CA ALA A 52 8.10 15.87 -1.83
C ALA A 52 7.54 17.25 -1.42
N GLY A 53 6.40 17.29 -0.71
CA GLY A 53 5.84 18.54 -0.18
C GLY A 53 6.28 18.85 1.26
N ILE A 54 6.91 17.88 1.95
CA ILE A 54 7.45 18.05 3.30
C ILE A 54 8.94 18.43 3.25
N GLU A 55 9.67 18.02 2.20
CA GLU A 55 11.02 18.52 1.86
C GLU A 55 10.99 19.93 1.24
#